data_AF-A0AAD6PSJ1-F1
#
_entry.id   AF-A0AAD6PSJ1-F1
#
_cell.length_a   1.000
_cell.length_b   1.000
_cell.length_c   1.000
_cell.angle_alpha   90.00
_cell.angle_beta   90.00
_cell.angle_gamma   90.00
#
_symmetry.space_group_name_H-M   'P 1'
#
loop_
_entity.id
_entity.type
_entity.pdbx_description
1 polymer ?
#
loop_
_entity_poly.entity_id
_entity_poly.type
_entity_poly.pdbx_seq_one_letter_code
_entity_poly.pdbx_strand_id
1 'polypeptide(L)' 'MPKLRSLIFKSSQGNEVVYSDVYMIDDEMKWKILPSMPKPNSHIECAWVIVNNSIIITGGKSTRLPKG' A
#
# COMPACT_ATOMS: atom_id res chain seq x y z
N MET A 1 -7.90 -14.86 -39.59
CA MET A 1 -8.51 -14.74 -38.26
C MET A 1 -7.66 -13.77 -37.44
N PRO A 2 -8.08 -12.52 -37.15
CA PRO A 2 -7.24 -11.59 -36.42
C PRO A 2 -7.26 -11.95 -34.93
N LYS A 3 -6.07 -12.12 -34.35
CA LYS A 3 -5.87 -12.36 -32.92
C LYS A 3 -6.32 -11.10 -32.17
N LEU A 4 -7.33 -11.21 -31.30
CA LEU A 4 -7.64 -10.13 -30.35
C LEU A 4 -6.36 -9.88 -29.55
N ARG A 5 -5.67 -8.79 -29.84
CA ARG A 5 -4.72 -8.21 -28.90
C ARG A 5 -5.59 -7.78 -27.73
N SER A 6 -5.66 -8.63 -26.71
CA SER A 6 -6.28 -8.33 -25.42
C SER A 6 -5.98 -6.87 -25.11
N LEU A 7 -7.01 -6.06 -24.80
CA LEU A 7 -6.78 -4.73 -24.25
C LEU A 7 -5.91 -4.92 -23.02
N ILE A 8 -4.61 -4.70 -23.18
CA ILE A 8 -3.70 -4.55 -22.06
C ILE A 8 -4.15 -3.22 -21.47
N PHE A 9 -4.95 -3.29 -20.40
CA PHE A 9 -5.05 -2.17 -19.47
C PHE A 9 -3.63 -1.95 -18.96
N LYS A 10 -2.89 -1.06 -19.62
CA LYS A 10 -1.66 -0.53 -19.06
C LYS A 10 -2.12 0.25 -17.84
N SER A 11 -2.00 -0.37 -16.66
CA SER A 11 -1.92 0.35 -15.40
C SER A 11 -0.92 1.47 -15.64
N SER A 12 -1.32 2.71 -15.38
CA SER A 12 -0.45 3.87 -15.42
C SER A 12 0.74 3.57 -14.52
N GLN A 13 1.86 3.16 -15.10
CA GLN A 13 3.17 3.09 -14.46
C GLN A 13 3.67 4.51 -14.18
N GLY A 14 2.81 5.38 -13.63
CA GLY A 14 3.28 6.52 -12.87
C GLY A 14 4.07 5.96 -11.69
N ASN A 15 5.19 6.59 -11.36
CA ASN A 15 6.07 6.18 -10.27
C ASN A 15 5.25 5.70 -9.07
N GLU A 16 5.44 4.45 -8.67
CA GLU A 16 4.71 3.87 -7.55
C GLU A 16 5.06 4.66 -6.29
N VAL A 17 4.11 5.47 -5.82
CA VAL A 17 4.26 6.24 -4.61
C VAL A 17 3.97 5.30 -3.44
N VAL A 18 4.99 5.08 -2.61
CA VAL A 18 4.89 4.27 -1.41
C VAL A 18 5.07 5.15 -0.19
N TYR A 19 4.34 4.83 0.87
CA TYR A 19 4.45 5.50 2.16
C TYR A 19 4.73 4.47 3.26
N SER A 20 5.51 4.88 4.24
CA SER A 20 5.71 4.11 5.48
C SER A 20 5.12 4.80 6.70
N ASP A 21 4.73 6.06 6.60
CA ASP A 21 4.23 6.83 7.74
C ASP A 21 2.88 6.28 8.22
N VAL A 22 2.77 6.13 9.53
CA VAL A 22 1.57 5.62 10.18
C VAL A 22 1.00 6.71 11.06
N TYR A 23 -0.29 6.97 10.90
CA TYR A 23 -1.02 7.94 11.70
C TYR A 23 -2.20 7.27 12.40
N MET A 24 -2.49 7.74 13.60
CA MET A 24 -3.66 7.32 14.38
C MET A 24 -4.47 8.55 14.77
N ILE A 25 -5.79 8.46 14.62
CA ILE A 25 -6.71 9.43 15.20
C ILE A 25 -7.08 8.91 16.58
N ASP A 26 -6.90 9.73 17.62
CA ASP A 26 -7.33 9.39 18.98
C ASP A 26 -8.78 9.78 19.28
N ASP A 27 -9.24 9.48 20.49
CA ASP A 27 -10.61 9.79 20.95
C ASP A 27 -10.90 11.31 20.99
N GLU A 28 -9.86 12.14 20.98
CA GLU A 28 -9.96 13.62 20.91
C GLU A 28 -9.91 14.14 19.46
N MET A 29 -9.99 13.26 18.46
CA MET A 29 -9.89 13.59 17.04
C MET A 29 -8.54 14.23 16.64
N LYS A 30 -7.47 13.93 17.38
CA LYS A 30 -6.12 14.42 17.09
C LYS A 30 -5.30 13.37 16.38
N TRP A 31 -4.55 13.82 15.38
CA TRP A 31 -3.58 13.00 14.66
C TRP A 31 -2.33 12.77 15.51
N LYS A 32 -1.99 11.51 15.73
CA LYS A 32 -0.74 11.05 16.34
C LYS A 32 0.11 10.37 15.29
N ILE A 33 1.39 10.74 15.26
CA ILE A 33 2.40 10.05 14.45
C ILE A 33 2.80 8.79 15.21
N LEU A 34 2.72 7.64 14.55
CA LEU A 34 3.17 6.35 15.06
C LEU A 34 4.49 5.93 14.38
N PRO A 35 5.19 4.92 14.93
CA PRO A 35 6.34 4.35 14.25
C PRO A 35 6.00 3.92 12.83
N SER A 36 6.86 4.28 11.88
CA SER A 36 6.67 3.94 10.47
C SER A 36 6.66 2.42 10.26
N MET A 37 5.92 1.96 9.25
CA MET A 37 5.92 0.56 8.84
C MET A 37 7.33 0.12 8.42
N PRO A 38 7.77 -1.11 8.76
CA PRO A 38 9.06 -1.63 8.35
C PRO A 38 9.27 -1.68 6.82
N LYS A 39 8.18 -1.76 6.06
CA LYS A 39 8.19 -1.81 4.61
C LYS A 39 7.14 -0.86 4.03
N PRO A 40 7.55 0.14 3.22
CA PRO A 40 6.61 1.01 2.54
C PRO A 40 5.71 0.23 1.57
N ASN A 41 4.44 0.59 1.52
CA ASN A 41 3.47 0.02 0.58
C ASN A 41 2.73 1.12 -0.21
N SER A 42 2.17 0.75 -1.36
CA SER A 42 1.29 1.61 -2.14
C SER A 42 -0.16 1.45 -1.64
N HIS A 43 -0.83 2.60 -1.56
CA HIS A 43 -2.02 2.87 -0.75
C HIS A 43 -3.31 2.09 -1.11
N ILE A 44 -3.31 1.22 -2.13
CA ILE A 44 -4.58 0.85 -2.80
C ILE A 44 -4.97 -0.63 -2.73
N GLU A 45 -4.13 -1.53 -2.18
CA GLU A 45 -4.38 -2.99 -2.25
C GLU A 45 -4.03 -3.77 -0.95
N CYS A 46 -4.29 -3.25 0.25
CA CYS A 46 -4.07 -3.99 1.51
C CYS A 46 -5.36 -4.38 2.22
N ALA A 47 -5.35 -5.54 2.90
CA ALA A 47 -6.36 -5.94 3.87
C ALA A 47 -5.78 -5.75 5.28
N TRP A 48 -6.61 -5.36 6.24
CA TRP A 48 -6.20 -5.18 7.63
C TRP A 48 -7.18 -5.84 8.60
N VAL A 49 -6.67 -6.23 9.77
CA VAL A 49 -7.47 -6.80 10.88
C VAL A 49 -6.84 -6.42 12.22
N ILE A 50 -7.66 -6.27 13.25
CA ILE A 50 -7.19 -6.09 14.63
C ILE A 50 -7.23 -7.45 15.33
N VAL A 51 -6.09 -7.88 15.86
CA VAL A 51 -5.96 -9.11 16.64
C VAL A 51 -5.10 -8.79 17.87
N ASN A 52 -5.59 -9.08 19.07
CA ASN A 52 -4.85 -8.90 20.33
C ASN A 52 -4.21 -7.51 20.46
N ASN A 53 -5.01 -6.44 20.31
CA ASN A 53 -4.54 -5.05 20.34
C ASN A 53 -3.45 -4.69 19.29
N SER A 54 -3.23 -5.54 18.30
CA SER A 54 -2.29 -5.32 17.20
C SER A 54 -3.03 -5.16 15.89
N ILE A 55 -2.62 -4.18 15.07
CA ILE A 55 -3.11 -4.03 13.70
C ILE A 55 -2.22 -4.88 12.79
N ILE A 56 -2.84 -5.81 12.08
CA ILE A 56 -2.17 -6.65 11.08
C ILE A 56 -2.53 -6.08 9.71
N ILE A 57 -1.53 -5.72 8.92
CA ILE A 57 -1.69 -5.24 7.55
C ILE A 57 -1.06 -6.27 6.61
N THR A 58 -1.83 -6.74 5.64
CA THR A 58 -1.37 -7.75 4.66
C THR A 58 -1.69 -7.31 3.23
N GLY A 59 -0.86 -7.71 2.28
CA GLY A 59 -0.96 -7.26 0.90
C GLY A 59 -0.33 -5.89 0.68
N GLY A 60 -0.86 -5.14 -0.28
CA GLY A 60 -0.23 -3.95 -0.83
C GLY A 60 0.91 -4.31 -1.79
N LYS A 61 1.15 -3.44 -2.77
CA LYS A 61 2.38 -3.51 -3.56
C LYS A 61 3.44 -2.71 -2.84
N SER A 62 4.65 -3.23 -2.84
CA SER A 62 5.82 -2.51 -2.39
C SER A 62 6.70 -2.32 -3.61
N THR A 63 7.36 -1.16 -3.70
CA THR A 63 8.19 -0.81 -4.84
C THR A 63 9.16 -1.95 -5.10
N ARG A 64 9.20 -2.43 -6.34
CA ARG A 64 10.26 -3.35 -6.74
C ARG A 64 11.58 -2.60 -6.62
N LEU A 65 12.52 -3.15 -5.84
CA LEU A 65 13.91 -2.71 -5.89
C LEU A 65 14.32 -2.63 -7.36
N PRO A 66 14.94 -1.53 -7.84
CA PRO A 66 15.43 -1.48 -9.21
C PRO A 66 16.36 -2.67 -9.41
N LYS A 67 16.01 -3.55 -10.35
CA LYS A 67 16.91 -4.61 -10.78
C LYS A 67 18.05 -3.89 -11.49
N GLY A 68 19.26 -3.99 -10.92
CA GLY A 68 20.49 -3.60 -11.59
C GLY A 68 20.71 -4.35 -12.90
#